data_AF-M1ZZT2-F1
#
_entry.id   AF-M1ZZT2-F1
#
_cell.length_a   1.000
_cell.length_b   1.000
_cell.length_c   1.000
_cell.angle_alpha   90.00
_cell.angle_beta   90.00
_cell.angle_gamma   90.00
#
_symmetry.space_group_name_H-M   'P 1'
#
loop_
_entity.id
_entity.type
_entity.pdbx_description
1 polymer ?
#
loop_
_entity_poly.entity_id
_entity_poly.type
_entity_poly.pdbx_seq_one_letter_code
_entity_poly.pdbx_strand_id
1 'polypeptide(L)'
;RRIRENIGVTTSMVGMYETNARKPSYEVLIKIAEFFSVSTDFLLNTEEKLDMTLDSVKKVYNMVKEATEEYGIEEVNQPEKQENKIKTLAAHFEGEEFTDEDVEDIENFIKFIISKKKK
;
A
#
# COMPACT_ATOMS: atom_id res chain seq x y z
N ARG A 1 3.21 15.25 -31.40
CA ARG A 1 3.00 15.24 -32.87
C ARG A 1 2.15 14.05 -33.33
N ARG A 2 2.45 12.81 -32.91
CA ARG A 2 1.72 11.57 -33.28
C ARG A 2 0.25 11.48 -32.82
N ILE A 3 -0.09 12.10 -31.69
CA ILE A 3 -1.45 12.14 -31.11
C ILE A 3 -2.50 12.71 -32.09
N ARG A 4 -2.14 13.68 -32.93
CA ARG A 4 -3.11 14.35 -33.81
C ARG A 4 -3.67 13.46 -34.92
N GLU A 5 -2.79 12.68 -35.53
CA GLU A 5 -3.10 11.90 -36.72
C GLU A 5 -4.03 10.72 -36.40
N ASN A 6 -3.92 10.14 -35.20
CA ASN A 6 -4.77 9.03 -34.76
C ASN A 6 -6.12 9.46 -34.18
N ILE A 7 -6.22 10.67 -33.63
CA ILE A 7 -7.40 11.09 -32.86
C ILE A 7 -8.31 12.02 -33.68
N GLY A 8 -7.80 12.60 -34.77
CA GLY A 8 -8.55 13.48 -35.66
C GLY A 8 -8.76 14.89 -35.11
N VAL A 9 -7.86 15.37 -34.24
CA VAL A 9 -7.91 16.70 -33.61
C VAL A 9 -6.73 17.58 -34.02
N THR A 10 -6.92 18.89 -34.06
CA THR A 10 -5.86 19.86 -34.40
C THR A 10 -4.93 20.11 -33.21
N THR A 11 -3.74 20.68 -33.46
CA THR A 11 -2.76 20.96 -32.39
C THR A 11 -3.30 21.98 -31.40
N SER A 12 -4.01 22.97 -31.94
CA SER A 12 -4.69 24.00 -31.15
C SER A 12 -5.76 23.39 -30.25
N MET A 13 -6.51 22.39 -30.72
CA MET A 13 -7.49 21.68 -29.89
C MET A 13 -6.83 20.93 -28.73
N VAL A 14 -5.68 20.27 -28.97
CA VAL A 14 -4.94 19.60 -27.89
C VAL A 14 -4.48 20.61 -26.84
N GLY A 15 -3.91 21.75 -27.26
CA GLY A 15 -3.52 22.81 -26.32
C GLY A 15 -4.72 23.36 -25.53
N MET A 16 -5.91 23.42 -26.13
CA MET A 16 -7.14 23.81 -25.42
C MET A 16 -7.58 22.77 -24.38
N TYR A 17 -7.30 21.47 -24.60
CA TYR A 17 -7.56 20.42 -23.62
C TYR A 17 -6.58 20.49 -22.44
N GLU A 18 -5.28 20.64 -22.73
CA GLU A 18 -4.23 20.73 -21.70
C GLU A 18 -4.38 21.95 -20.79
N THR A 19 -4.85 23.07 -21.34
CA THR A 19 -5.11 24.30 -20.58
C THR A 19 -6.51 24.38 -19.97
N ASN A 20 -7.31 23.31 -20.12
CA ASN A 20 -8.69 23.24 -19.65
C ASN A 20 -9.62 24.32 -20.26
N ALA A 21 -9.17 25.05 -21.28
CA ALA A 21 -9.94 26.04 -22.02
C ALA A 21 -11.11 25.40 -22.80
N ARG A 22 -11.01 24.10 -23.10
CA ARG A 22 -12.07 23.30 -23.69
C ARG A 22 -11.99 21.88 -23.17
N LYS A 23 -13.15 21.23 -22.96
CA LYS A 23 -13.20 19.80 -22.69
C LYS A 23 -13.31 18.99 -24.00
N PRO A 24 -12.60 17.85 -24.12
CA PRO A 24 -12.78 16.95 -25.25
C PRO A 24 -14.20 16.38 -25.27
N SER A 25 -14.70 16.01 -26.45
CA SER A 25 -15.94 15.21 -26.53
C SER A 25 -15.69 13.80 -25.98
N TYR A 26 -16.77 13.07 -25.69
CA TYR A 26 -16.68 11.69 -25.22
C TYR A 26 -15.88 10.79 -26.19
N GLU A 27 -16.15 10.90 -27.49
CA GLU A 27 -15.43 10.14 -28.52
C GLU A 27 -13.94 10.49 -28.57
N VAL A 28 -13.59 11.77 -28.45
CA VAL A 28 -12.18 12.21 -28.43
C VAL A 28 -11.49 11.73 -27.16
N LEU A 29 -12.17 11.77 -26.01
CA LEU A 29 -11.63 11.26 -24.75
C LEU A 29 -11.30 9.76 -24.82
N ILE A 30 -12.19 8.96 -25.40
CA ILE A 30 -11.95 7.51 -25.63
C ILE A 30 -10.72 7.32 -26.52
N LYS A 31 -10.65 8.01 -27.65
CA LYS A 31 -9.50 7.89 -28.57
C LYS A 31 -8.18 8.32 -27.93
N ILE A 32 -8.19 9.32 -27.04
CA ILE A 32 -7.00 9.69 -26.26
C ILE A 32 -6.61 8.54 -25.32
N ALA A 33 -7.58 7.96 -24.60
CA ALA A 33 -7.32 6.85 -23.68
C ALA A 33 -6.76 5.62 -24.41
N GLU A 34 -7.36 5.24 -25.54
CA GLU A 34 -6.90 4.14 -26.41
C GLU A 34 -5.48 4.39 -26.94
N PHE A 35 -5.19 5.61 -27.41
CA PHE A 35 -3.86 5.97 -27.93
C PHE A 35 -2.75 5.77 -26.88
N PHE A 36 -3.05 6.07 -25.61
CA PHE A 36 -2.11 5.89 -24.50
C PHE A 36 -2.23 4.52 -23.81
N SER A 37 -3.17 3.67 -24.22
CA SER A 37 -3.47 2.38 -23.57
C SER A 37 -3.79 2.53 -22.08
N VAL A 38 -4.55 3.56 -21.72
CA VAL A 38 -5.04 3.83 -20.36
C VAL A 38 -6.57 3.83 -20.34
N SER A 39 -7.17 3.80 -19.15
CA SER A 39 -8.62 3.97 -19.01
C SER A 39 -9.01 5.45 -19.14
N THR A 40 -10.26 5.73 -19.53
CA THR A 40 -10.78 7.11 -19.50
C THR A 40 -10.83 7.66 -18.08
N ASP A 41 -11.03 6.80 -17.08
CA ASP A 41 -11.00 7.17 -15.67
C ASP A 41 -9.64 7.75 -15.25
N PHE A 42 -8.54 7.14 -15.71
CA PHE A 42 -7.19 7.65 -15.47
C PHE A 42 -7.01 9.09 -15.99
N LEU A 43 -7.54 9.41 -17.16
CA LEU A 43 -7.48 10.77 -17.73
C LEU A 43 -8.37 11.77 -16.99
N LEU A 44 -9.42 11.29 -16.32
CA LEU A 44 -10.40 12.10 -15.60
C LEU A 44 -10.12 12.16 -14.08
N ASN A 45 -9.05 11.50 -13.64
CA ASN A 45 -8.62 11.56 -12.27
C ASN A 45 -7.91 12.90 -12.03
N THR A 46 -8.40 13.66 -11.06
CA THR A 46 -7.87 14.98 -10.71
C THR A 46 -7.26 14.93 -9.32
N GLU A 47 -6.29 15.81 -9.05
CA GLU A 47 -5.70 15.96 -7.71
C GLU A 47 -6.80 16.23 -6.65
N GLU A 48 -7.83 16.99 -7.01
CA GLU A 48 -9.00 17.24 -6.16
C GLU A 48 -9.74 15.95 -5.75
N LYS A 49 -9.92 15.00 -6.68
CA LYS A 49 -10.54 13.69 -6.35
C LYS A 49 -9.63 12.85 -5.47
N LEU A 50 -8.32 12.97 -5.64
CA LEU A 50 -7.34 12.28 -4.80
C LEU A 50 -7.40 12.82 -3.36
N ASP A 51 -7.47 14.14 -3.20
CA ASP A 51 -7.61 14.79 -1.89
C ASP A 51 -8.92 14.40 -1.20
N MET A 52 -10.05 14.44 -1.92
CA MET A 52 -11.35 14.00 -1.39
C MET A 52 -11.32 12.52 -0.94
N THR A 53 -10.65 11.66 -1.71
CA THR A 53 -10.50 10.24 -1.37
C THR A 53 -9.64 10.09 -0.12
N LEU A 54 -8.52 10.81 -0.05
CA LEU A 54 -7.60 10.78 1.08
C LEU A 54 -8.27 11.26 2.37
N ASP A 55 -9.08 12.31 2.30
CA ASP A 55 -9.86 12.81 3.44
C ASP A 55 -10.89 11.79 3.92
N SER A 56 -11.54 11.10 2.99
CA SER A 56 -12.49 10.02 3.32
C SER A 56 -11.79 8.86 4.02
N VAL A 57 -10.61 8.45 3.52
CA VAL A 57 -9.80 7.38 4.12
C VAL A 57 -9.32 7.78 5.52
N LYS A 58 -8.80 9.01 5.68
CA LYS A 58 -8.38 9.54 6.99
C LYS A 58 -9.53 9.55 7.99
N LYS A 59 -10.72 9.94 7.56
CA LYS A 59 -11.91 9.95 8.41
C LYS A 59 -12.25 8.53 8.88
N VAL A 60 -12.25 7.55 7.98
CA VAL A 60 -12.48 6.13 8.33
C VAL A 60 -11.41 5.64 9.29
N TYR A 61 -10.15 5.93 9.02
CA TYR A 61 -9.04 5.57 9.90
C TYR A 61 -9.23 6.12 11.32
N ASN A 62 -9.55 7.41 11.45
CA ASN A 62 -9.77 8.02 12.77
C ASN A 62 -10.98 7.41 13.50
N MET A 63 -12.09 7.17 12.80
CA MET A 63 -13.28 6.52 13.40
C MET A 63 -12.96 5.11 13.91
N VAL A 64 -12.21 4.33 13.13
CA VAL A 64 -11.78 2.98 13.54
C VAL A 64 -10.83 3.06 14.73
N LYS A 65 -9.84 3.97 14.68
CA LYS A 65 -8.86 4.17 15.74
C LYS A 65 -9.51 4.54 17.07
N GLU A 66 -10.44 5.49 17.06
CA GLU A 66 -11.20 5.91 18.24
C GLU A 66 -11.99 4.73 18.84
N ALA A 67 -12.68 3.95 17.99
CA ALA A 67 -13.42 2.78 18.44
C ALA A 67 -12.51 1.65 18.97
N THR A 68 -11.33 1.42 18.38
CA THR A 68 -10.39 0.41 18.87
C THR A 68 -9.75 0.80 20.21
N GLU A 69 -9.46 2.10 20.40
CA GLU A 69 -8.96 2.64 21.67
C GLU A 69 -10.01 2.52 22.79
N GLU A 70 -11.29 2.76 22.50
CA GLU A 70 -12.40 2.65 23.46
C GLU A 70 -12.59 1.22 24.00
N TYR A 71 -12.45 0.21 23.15
CA TYR A 71 -12.64 -1.20 23.52
C TYR A 71 -11.34 -1.93 23.91
N GLY A 72 -10.20 -1.23 23.96
CA GLY A 72 -8.91 -1.80 24.33
C GLY A 72 -8.41 -2.88 23.36
N ILE A 73 -8.76 -2.78 22.07
CA ILE A 73 -8.32 -3.71 21.04
C ILE A 73 -6.92 -3.26 20.61
N GLU A 74 -5.89 -4.02 20.98
CA GLU A 74 -4.53 -3.78 20.47
C GLU A 74 -4.52 -3.95 18.94
N GLU A 75 -4.00 -2.96 18.21
CA GLU A 75 -3.83 -3.02 16.77
C GLU A 75 -3.01 -4.28 16.40
N VAL A 76 -3.57 -5.14 15.55
CA VAL A 76 -2.79 -6.19 14.88
C VAL A 76 -1.96 -5.51 13.78
N ASN A 77 -0.91 -4.81 14.20
CA ASN A 77 0.11 -4.31 13.29
C ASN A 77 1.06 -5.45 12.93
N GLN A 78 1.10 -5.84 11.66
CA GLN A 78 2.37 -6.22 11.06
C GLN A 78 2.43 -5.72 9.60
N PRO A 79 3.52 -5.06 9.17
CA PRO A 79 4.87 -5.14 9.72
C PRO A 79 5.58 -3.79 9.92
N GLU A 80 5.95 -3.46 11.17
CA GLU A 80 7.19 -2.72 11.41
C GLU A 80 8.32 -3.74 11.62
N LYS A 81 9.27 -3.77 10.67
CA LYS A 81 10.52 -4.53 10.79
C LYS A 81 11.39 -3.93 11.92
N GLN A 82 11.19 -4.40 13.14
CA GLN A 82 12.34 -4.68 13.98
C GLN A 82 12.56 -6.19 13.91
N GLU A 83 13.53 -6.62 13.10
CA GLU A 83 14.00 -8.01 13.14
C GLU A 83 14.53 -8.29 14.54
N ASN A 84 13.67 -8.84 15.39
CA ASN A 84 14.09 -9.39 16.65
C ASN A 84 14.93 -10.62 16.31
N LYS A 85 16.22 -10.65 16.67
CA LYS A 85 17.17 -11.71 16.27
C LYS A 85 16.67 -13.13 16.53
N ILE A 86 15.79 -13.29 17.53
CA ILE A 86 15.11 -14.56 17.84
C ILE A 86 14.22 -15.02 16.69
N LYS A 87 13.43 -14.10 16.10
CA LYS A 87 12.57 -14.39 14.95
C LYS A 87 13.40 -14.78 13.71
N THR A 88 14.51 -14.08 13.47
CA THR A 88 15.44 -14.42 12.38
C THR A 88 16.09 -15.79 12.59
N LEU A 89 16.38 -16.18 13.84
CA LEU A 89 16.92 -17.50 14.15
C LEU A 89 15.90 -18.60 13.85
N ALA A 90 14.67 -18.47 14.35
CA ALA A 90 13.60 -19.44 14.07
C ALA A 90 13.33 -19.58 12.55
N ALA A 91 13.34 -18.47 11.81
CA ALA A 91 13.16 -18.47 10.35
C ALA A 91 14.26 -19.23 9.58
N HIS A 92 15.50 -19.30 10.09
CA HIS A 92 16.58 -20.08 9.45
C HIS A 92 16.44 -21.59 9.64
N PHE A 93 15.58 -22.03 10.58
CA PHE A 93 15.27 -23.42 10.84
C PHE A 93 13.86 -23.81 10.37
N GLU A 94 13.22 -22.96 9.55
CA GLU A 94 11.93 -23.27 8.94
C GLU A 94 12.05 -24.52 8.05
N GLY A 95 11.48 -25.64 8.53
CA GLY A 95 11.48 -26.94 7.86
C GLY A 95 12.10 -28.08 8.68
N GLU A 96 12.76 -27.78 9.80
CA GLU A 96 13.20 -28.79 10.77
C GLU A 96 12.07 -29.06 11.77
N GLU A 97 11.72 -30.32 11.97
CA GLU A 97 10.78 -30.71 13.02
C GLU A 97 11.56 -30.88 14.33
N PHE A 98 11.26 -30.02 15.31
CA PHE A 98 11.79 -30.16 16.66
C PHE A 98 10.91 -31.10 17.46
N THR A 99 11.52 -32.07 18.13
CA THR A 99 10.82 -32.94 19.07
C THR A 99 10.55 -32.22 20.39
N ASP A 100 9.63 -32.77 21.20
CA ASP A 100 9.34 -32.22 22.53
C ASP A 100 10.60 -32.16 23.42
N GLU A 101 11.53 -33.11 23.25
CA GLU A 101 12.82 -33.15 23.96
C GLU A 101 13.74 -32.00 23.51
N ASP A 102 13.81 -31.71 22.21
CA ASP A 102 14.61 -30.59 21.68
C ASP A 102 14.11 -29.24 22.22
N VAL A 103 12.78 -29.08 22.31
CA VAL A 103 12.16 -27.87 22.86
C VAL A 103 12.49 -27.71 24.35
N GLU A 104 12.43 -28.80 25.12
CA GLU A 104 12.76 -28.78 26.54
C GLU A 104 14.24 -28.41 26.80
N ASP A 105 15.15 -28.94 25.99
CA ASP A 105 16.58 -28.61 26.07
C ASP A 105 16.86 -27.13 25.77
N ILE A 106 16.20 -26.58 24.74
CA ILE A 106 16.28 -25.16 24.40
C ILE A 106 15.79 -24.30 25.57
N GLU A 107 14.65 -24.64 26.18
CA GLU A 107 14.14 -23.91 27.34
C GLU A 107 15.12 -23.93 28.52
N ASN A 108 15.68 -25.10 28.83
CA ASN A 108 16.62 -25.27 29.91
C ASN A 108 17.90 -24.46 29.69
N PHE A 109 18.38 -24.40 28.44
CA PHE A 109 19.52 -23.58 28.08
C PHE A 109 19.24 -22.07 28.22
N ILE A 110 18.06 -21.60 27.79
CA ILE A 110 17.66 -20.20 27.96
C ILE A 110 17.58 -19.84 29.46
N LYS A 111 16.96 -20.70 30.28
CA LYS A 111 16.86 -20.53 31.74
C LYS A 111 18.27 -20.45 32.37
N PHE A 112 19.20 -21.31 31.95
CA PHE A 112 20.60 -21.27 32.38
C PHE A 112 21.28 -19.93 32.05
N ILE A 113 21.17 -19.45 30.80
CA ILE A 113 21.78 -18.18 30.37
C ILE A 113 21.21 -17.00 31.16
N ILE A 114 19.90 -16.98 31.42
CA ILE A 114 19.25 -15.95 32.23
C ILE A 114 19.79 -15.98 33.67
N SER A 115 19.96 -17.16 34.26
CA SER A 115 20.53 -17.31 35.60
C SER A 115 21.97 -16.81 35.69
N LYS A 116 22.78 -17.04 34.64
CA LYS A 116 24.19 -16.61 34.57
C LYS A 116 24.33 -15.10 34.47
N LYS A 117 23.39 -14.42 33.81
CA LYS A 117 23.35 -12.96 33.69
C LYS A 117 22.90 -12.24 34.97
N LYS A 118 22.19 -12.93 35.86
CA LYS A 118 21.74 -12.40 37.16
C LYS A 118 22.75 -12.61 38.30
N LYS A 119 23.87 -13.27 38.01
CA LYS A 119 25.04 -13.41 38.89
C LYS A 119 26.12 -12.42 38.48
#